data_AF-A0A653YMY7-F1
#
_entry.id   AF-A0A653YMY7-F1
#
_cell.length_a   1.000
_cell.length_b   1.000
_cell.length_c   1.000
_cell.angle_alpha   90.00
_cell.angle_beta   90.00
_cell.angle_gamma   90.00
#
_symmetry.space_group_name_H-M   'P 1'
#
loop_
_entity.id
_entity.type
_entity.pdbx_description
1 polymer ?
#
loop_
_entity_poly.entity_id
_entity_poly.type
_entity_poly.pdbx_seq_one_letter_code
_entity_poly.pdbx_strand_id
1 'polypeptide(L)'
;MTTTTEPTPPSAAPPELTAEARKQRNRLRRKTTLVGWSFILPNFIGFATLTLVPVIVMFYMSLTNWNIFGTSTFIGFDNFTRLFNDGSFQVAFGNTIYYSVLHIPLTIVVSLGLALLLNNKLRGVAFFRTAAFFPYITSIVAIALVWNLLFSPDFGPINEGLRLIGIDNPPGWLTSTEWAMPAVVIISTWRDMGYYMVLFLAALQTVPPELHEAARVDGANAWQRFWNVTLPCLRPTMFFVTVMLTINSFKIFDLILVLTEGGPGQSTTVISQFIYRKGFEENEFGYASAASVVLFFLCIVVTIIQFLWNKRKDN
;
A
#
# COMPACT_ATOMS: atom_id res chain seq x y z
N MET A 1 42.32 18.84 -53.05
CA MET A 1 41.37 19.60 -52.23
C MET A 1 41.78 19.45 -50.78
N THR A 2 42.52 20.44 -50.27
CA THR A 2 43.02 20.51 -48.90
C THR A 2 42.01 21.33 -48.10
N THR A 3 41.22 20.66 -47.27
CA THR A 3 40.29 21.31 -46.33
C THR A 3 41.09 21.86 -45.17
N THR A 4 41.36 23.17 -45.18
CA THR A 4 41.86 23.93 -44.03
C THR A 4 40.76 23.99 -42.97
N THR A 5 40.93 23.27 -41.87
CA THR A 5 40.16 23.45 -40.64
C THR A 5 40.61 24.74 -39.95
N GLU A 6 39.77 25.77 -39.96
CA GLU A 6 39.98 26.95 -39.13
C GLU A 6 39.87 26.58 -37.63
N PRO A 7 40.70 27.16 -36.74
CA PRO A 7 40.58 26.95 -35.32
C PRO A 7 39.39 27.72 -34.76
N THR A 8 38.48 27.03 -34.08
CA THR A 8 37.35 27.60 -33.33
C THR A 8 37.86 28.65 -32.34
N PRO A 9 37.33 29.89 -32.34
CA PRO A 9 37.79 30.91 -31.42
C PRO A 9 37.52 30.49 -29.96
N PRO A 10 38.40 30.88 -29.01
CA PRO A 10 38.21 30.54 -27.59
C PRO A 10 36.88 31.12 -27.10
N SER A 11 36.04 30.24 -26.54
CA SER A 11 34.77 30.60 -25.91
C SER A 11 35.00 31.74 -24.92
N ALA A 12 34.43 32.92 -25.21
CA ALA A 12 34.57 34.09 -24.36
C ALA A 12 34.07 33.76 -22.95
N ALA A 13 34.93 33.98 -21.94
CA ALA A 13 34.54 33.83 -20.54
C ALA A 13 33.30 34.70 -20.27
N PRO A 14 32.26 34.17 -19.59
CA PRO A 14 31.06 34.94 -19.34
C PRO A 14 31.41 36.23 -18.59
N PRO A 15 30.84 37.39 -19.00
CA PRO A 15 31.22 38.68 -18.43
C PRO A 15 31.02 38.67 -16.91
N GLU A 16 32.05 39.11 -16.18
CA GLU A 16 31.96 39.23 -14.73
C GLU A 16 30.86 40.22 -14.36
N LEU A 17 29.76 39.70 -13.81
CA LEU A 17 28.64 40.51 -13.33
C LEU A 17 29.15 41.56 -12.34
N THR A 18 28.85 42.83 -12.61
CA THR A 18 29.11 43.95 -11.70
C THR A 18 28.49 43.68 -10.32
N ALA A 19 29.08 44.22 -9.26
CA ALA A 19 28.61 44.02 -7.89
C ALA A 19 27.11 44.38 -7.72
N GLU A 20 26.63 45.39 -8.47
CA GLU A 20 25.23 45.81 -8.48
C GLU A 20 24.31 44.79 -9.17
N ALA A 21 24.71 44.23 -10.31
CA ALA A 21 23.97 43.18 -11.00
C ALA A 21 23.88 41.90 -10.16
N ARG A 22 24.95 41.54 -9.42
CA ARG A 22 24.93 40.44 -8.45
C ARG A 22 23.94 40.69 -7.31
N LYS A 23 23.87 41.93 -6.79
CA LYS A 23 22.96 42.31 -5.70
C LYS A 23 21.49 42.30 -6.15
N GLN A 24 21.18 42.78 -7.36
CA GLN A 24 19.83 42.69 -7.94
C GLN A 24 19.41 41.24 -8.19
N ARG A 25 20.28 40.41 -8.77
CA ARG A 25 20.01 38.98 -8.99
C ARG A 25 19.71 38.24 -7.69
N ASN A 26 20.45 38.53 -6.62
CA ASN A 26 20.20 37.94 -5.30
C ASN A 26 18.89 38.40 -4.68
N ARG A 27 18.51 39.67 -4.86
CA ARG A 27 17.20 40.20 -4.39
C ARG A 27 16.03 39.57 -5.14
N LEU A 28 16.14 39.43 -6.46
CA LEU A 28 15.15 38.75 -7.29
C LEU A 28 15.04 37.29 -6.90
N ARG A 29 16.16 36.57 -6.78
CA ARG A 29 16.18 35.18 -6.32
C ARG A 29 15.53 35.00 -4.95
N ARG A 30 15.80 35.89 -3.98
CA ARG A 30 15.16 35.86 -2.66
C ARG A 30 13.66 36.13 -2.74
N LYS A 31 13.21 37.07 -3.57
CA LYS A 31 11.78 37.30 -3.85
C LYS A 31 11.12 36.07 -4.47
N THR A 32 11.72 35.49 -5.51
CA THR A 32 11.20 34.28 -6.18
C THR A 32 11.14 33.10 -5.21
N THR A 33 12.16 32.91 -4.37
CA THR A 33 12.14 31.89 -3.31
C THR A 33 11.01 32.14 -2.32
N LEU A 34 10.84 33.37 -1.80
CA LEU A 34 9.75 33.70 -0.86
C LEU A 34 8.36 33.50 -1.47
N VAL A 35 8.18 33.85 -2.74
CA VAL A 35 6.94 33.55 -3.49
C VAL A 35 6.74 32.04 -3.60
N GLY A 36 7.79 31.27 -3.92
CA GLY A 36 7.73 29.81 -3.92
C GLY A 36 7.33 29.23 -2.55
N TRP A 37 7.90 29.73 -1.46
CA TRP A 37 7.50 29.34 -0.11
C TRP A 37 6.03 29.66 0.17
N SER A 38 5.52 30.81 -0.28
CA SER A 38 4.10 31.17 -0.06
C SER A 38 3.11 30.20 -0.71
N PHE A 39 3.48 29.54 -1.81
CA PHE A 39 2.66 28.49 -2.43
C PHE A 39 2.71 27.16 -1.67
N ILE A 40 3.84 26.85 -1.03
CA ILE A 40 4.03 25.60 -0.26
C ILE A 40 3.46 25.73 1.15
N LEU A 41 3.51 26.94 1.73
CA LEU A 41 3.25 27.19 3.15
C LEU A 41 1.87 26.72 3.62
N PRO A 42 0.74 26.95 2.91
CA PRO A 42 -0.57 26.48 3.35
C PRO A 42 -0.63 24.95 3.48
N ASN A 43 -0.09 24.23 2.48
CA ASN A 43 -0.02 22.77 2.51
C ASN A 43 0.91 22.29 3.63
N PHE A 44 2.06 22.94 3.82
CA PHE A 44 3.00 22.59 4.88
C PHE A 44 2.42 22.82 6.28
N ILE A 45 1.70 23.93 6.50
CA ILE A 45 1.02 24.21 7.77
C ILE A 45 -0.04 23.14 8.06
N GLY A 46 -0.85 22.78 7.05
CA GLY A 46 -1.83 21.70 7.17
C GLY A 46 -1.17 20.37 7.53
N PHE A 47 -0.14 19.97 6.79
CA PHE A 47 0.64 18.75 7.08
C PHE A 47 1.28 18.78 8.48
N ALA A 48 1.93 19.89 8.85
CA ALA A 48 2.61 20.01 10.13
C ALA A 48 1.62 19.89 11.30
N THR A 49 0.48 20.58 11.22
CA THR A 49 -0.49 20.65 12.31
C THR A 49 -1.35 19.39 12.40
N LEU A 50 -1.80 18.85 11.27
CA LEU A 50 -2.76 17.73 11.23
C LEU A 50 -2.09 16.35 11.11
N THR A 51 -0.82 16.29 10.73
CA THR A 51 -0.10 15.02 10.55
C THR A 51 1.16 14.95 11.42
N LEU A 52 2.09 15.89 11.25
CA LEU A 52 3.39 15.80 11.92
C LEU A 52 3.29 15.94 13.43
N VAL A 53 2.53 16.92 13.93
CA VAL A 53 2.33 17.15 15.36
C VAL A 53 1.67 15.93 16.03
N PRO A 54 0.53 15.40 15.55
CA PRO A 54 -0.06 14.17 16.12
C PRO A 54 0.89 12.97 16.12
N VAL A 55 1.71 12.80 15.08
CA VAL A 55 2.71 11.73 15.04
C VAL A 55 3.76 11.91 16.13
N ILE A 56 4.32 13.11 16.29
CA ILE A 56 5.29 13.41 17.37
C ILE A 56 4.67 13.18 18.75
N VAL A 57 3.42 13.61 18.94
CA VAL A 57 2.67 13.42 20.17
C VAL A 57 2.45 11.92 20.45
N MET A 58 2.10 11.12 19.44
CA MET A 58 1.98 9.67 19.55
C MET A 58 3.31 9.02 19.98
N PHE A 59 4.44 9.46 19.42
CA PHE A 59 5.76 8.99 19.87
C PHE A 59 6.02 9.33 21.34
N TYR A 60 5.70 10.56 21.77
CA TYR A 60 5.84 10.94 23.18
C TYR A 60 4.92 10.12 24.09
N MET A 61 3.65 9.95 23.71
CA MET A 61 2.65 9.18 24.46
C MET A 61 3.06 7.72 24.64
N SER A 62 3.75 7.13 23.65
CA SER A 62 4.28 5.76 23.75
C SER A 62 5.23 5.54 24.93
N LEU A 63 5.87 6.62 25.43
CA LEU A 63 6.79 6.60 26.56
C LEU A 63 6.14 6.97 27.90
N THR A 64 4.81 7.12 27.90
CA THR A 64 4.03 7.53 29.07
C THR A 64 2.99 6.47 29.44
N ASN A 65 2.67 6.38 30.72
CA ASN A 65 1.45 5.74 31.18
C ASN A 65 0.35 6.81 31.16
N TRP A 66 -0.31 6.95 30.01
CA TRP A 66 -1.42 7.88 29.84
C TRP A 66 -2.72 7.14 29.57
N ASN A 67 -3.73 7.47 30.37
CA ASN A 67 -5.11 7.07 30.24
C ASN A 67 -6.02 8.32 30.28
N ILE A 68 -7.27 8.20 29.81
CA ILE A 68 -8.21 9.35 29.74
C ILE A 68 -8.51 9.96 31.12
N PHE A 69 -8.49 9.16 32.19
CA PHE A 69 -8.93 9.58 33.54
C PHE A 69 -7.79 9.91 34.50
N GLY A 70 -6.54 9.70 34.13
CA GLY A 70 -5.39 9.86 35.02
C GLY A 70 -4.36 10.88 34.53
N THR A 71 -3.37 11.14 35.37
CA THR A 71 -2.24 12.01 35.03
C THR A 71 -1.25 11.25 34.16
N SER A 72 -0.86 11.83 33.02
CA SER A 72 0.21 11.28 32.18
C SER A 72 1.53 11.24 32.97
N THR A 73 2.04 10.03 33.25
CA THR A 73 3.35 9.85 33.90
C THR A 73 4.34 9.28 32.89
N PHE A 74 5.54 9.84 32.82
CA PHE A 74 6.61 9.29 31.98
C PHE A 74 7.15 7.99 32.57
N ILE A 75 7.12 6.91 31.79
CA ILE A 75 7.56 5.56 32.20
C ILE A 75 8.69 5.00 31.31
N GLY A 76 9.22 5.81 30.39
CA GLY A 76 10.28 5.36 29.48
C GLY A 76 9.79 4.24 28.55
N PHE A 77 10.50 3.10 28.53
CA PHE A 77 10.23 2.01 27.59
C PHE A 77 9.34 0.88 28.12
N ASP A 78 8.75 1.03 29.31
CA ASP A 78 7.97 -0.03 29.96
C ASP A 78 6.79 -0.52 29.10
N ASN A 79 6.13 0.38 28.36
CA ASN A 79 5.08 -0.02 27.41
C ASN A 79 5.58 -1.00 26.35
N PHE A 80 6.80 -0.82 25.84
CA PHE A 80 7.38 -1.72 24.84
C PHE A 80 7.73 -3.08 25.44
N THR A 81 8.29 -3.11 26.65
CA THR A 81 8.56 -4.35 27.37
C THR A 81 7.26 -5.13 27.63
N ARG A 82 6.19 -4.45 28.05
CA ARG A 82 4.86 -5.07 28.20
C ARG A 82 4.35 -5.58 26.85
N LEU A 83 4.48 -4.78 25.80
CA LEU A 83 3.95 -5.08 24.47
C LEU A 83 4.57 -6.33 23.85
N PHE A 84 5.89 -6.49 23.93
CA PHE A 84 6.57 -7.66 23.37
C PHE A 84 6.28 -8.95 24.15
N ASN A 85 5.84 -8.85 25.39
CA ASN A 85 5.43 -9.99 26.23
C ASN A 85 3.90 -10.22 26.25
N ASP A 86 3.12 -9.38 25.56
CA ASP A 86 1.67 -9.52 25.47
C ASP A 86 1.29 -10.54 24.39
N GLY A 87 0.72 -11.67 24.81
CA GLY A 87 0.29 -12.72 23.90
C GLY A 87 -0.74 -12.25 22.87
N SER A 88 -1.61 -11.31 23.22
CA SER A 88 -2.60 -10.76 22.28
C SER A 88 -1.93 -9.89 21.21
N PHE A 89 -0.89 -9.14 21.58
CA PHE A 89 -0.10 -8.39 20.60
C PHE A 89 0.68 -9.31 19.67
N GLN A 90 1.28 -10.39 20.20
CA GLN A 90 2.00 -11.37 19.38
C GLN A 90 1.07 -12.06 18.37
N VAL A 91 -0.15 -12.42 18.78
CA VAL A 91 -1.19 -12.93 17.87
C VAL A 91 -1.54 -11.88 16.81
N ALA A 92 -1.79 -10.64 17.24
CA ALA A 92 -2.12 -9.55 16.32
C ALA A 92 -1.01 -9.27 15.29
N PHE A 93 0.25 -9.33 15.73
CA PHE A 93 1.42 -9.20 14.88
C PHE A 93 1.51 -10.35 13.87
N GLY A 94 1.42 -11.59 14.33
CA GLY A 94 1.45 -12.78 13.48
C GLY A 94 0.35 -12.76 12.42
N ASN A 95 -0.88 -12.42 12.82
CA ASN A 95 -2.03 -12.28 11.93
C ASN A 95 -1.84 -11.18 10.89
N THR A 96 -1.27 -10.04 11.27
CA THR A 96 -0.99 -8.93 10.34
C THR A 96 0.01 -9.35 9.27
N ILE A 97 1.05 -10.10 9.65
CA ILE A 97 2.03 -10.66 8.71
C ILE A 97 1.38 -11.73 7.84
N TYR A 98 0.64 -12.67 8.42
CA TYR A 98 -0.05 -13.74 7.69
C TYR A 98 -1.00 -13.17 6.64
N TYR A 99 -1.86 -12.22 7.04
CA TYR A 99 -2.76 -11.52 6.15
C TYR A 99 -1.99 -10.85 5.01
N SER A 100 -0.95 -10.08 5.32
CA SER A 100 -0.19 -9.32 4.32
C SER A 100 0.54 -10.22 3.33
N VAL A 101 1.17 -11.29 3.81
CA VAL A 101 1.93 -12.24 2.97
C VAL A 101 1.01 -12.98 1.99
N LEU A 102 -0.26 -13.21 2.33
CA LEU A 102 -1.23 -13.79 1.40
C LEU A 102 -1.88 -12.73 0.50
N HIS A 103 -2.35 -11.64 1.09
CA HIS A 103 -3.11 -10.60 0.40
C HIS A 103 -2.31 -9.89 -0.70
N ILE A 104 -1.05 -9.52 -0.42
CA ILE A 104 -0.22 -8.76 -1.36
C ILE A 104 0.04 -9.54 -2.66
N PRO A 105 0.65 -10.74 -2.65
CA PRO A 105 0.93 -11.46 -3.89
C PRO A 105 -0.34 -11.90 -4.60
N LEU A 106 -1.38 -12.32 -3.87
CA LEU A 106 -2.64 -12.73 -4.47
C LEU A 106 -3.28 -11.56 -5.23
N THR A 107 -3.32 -10.37 -4.62
CA THR A 107 -3.87 -9.17 -5.27
C THR A 107 -3.04 -8.76 -6.47
N ILE A 108 -1.71 -8.79 -6.40
CA ILE A 108 -0.85 -8.50 -7.55
C ILE A 108 -1.13 -9.45 -8.71
N VAL A 109 -1.16 -10.76 -8.44
CA VAL A 109 -1.37 -11.80 -9.47
C VAL A 109 -2.74 -11.64 -10.13
N VAL A 110 -3.80 -11.51 -9.34
CA VAL A 110 -5.17 -11.38 -9.85
C VAL A 110 -5.33 -10.06 -10.63
N SER A 111 -4.82 -8.95 -10.09
CA SER A 111 -4.90 -7.63 -10.74
C SER A 111 -4.14 -7.58 -12.06
N LEU A 112 -2.92 -8.12 -12.09
CA LEU A 112 -2.11 -8.19 -13.31
C LEU A 112 -2.75 -9.15 -14.33
N GLY A 113 -3.27 -10.29 -13.89
CA GLY A 113 -3.99 -11.23 -14.74
C GLY A 113 -5.21 -10.60 -15.42
N LEU A 114 -6.03 -9.88 -14.64
CA LEU A 114 -7.16 -9.12 -15.18
C LEU A 114 -6.70 -8.01 -16.12
N ALA A 115 -5.63 -7.30 -15.79
CA ALA A 115 -5.09 -6.23 -16.63
C ALA A 115 -4.61 -6.78 -17.98
N LEU A 116 -3.89 -7.91 -17.99
CA LEU A 116 -3.46 -8.57 -19.22
C LEU A 116 -4.63 -9.06 -20.07
N LEU A 117 -5.66 -9.63 -19.44
CA LEU A 117 -6.87 -10.08 -20.13
C LEU A 117 -7.60 -8.91 -20.79
N LEU A 118 -7.76 -7.80 -20.07
CA LEU A 118 -8.50 -6.61 -20.50
C LEU A 118 -7.65 -5.56 -21.24
N ASN A 119 -6.37 -5.84 -21.47
CA ASN A 119 -5.51 -5.05 -22.34
C ASN A 119 -5.77 -5.36 -23.83
N ASN A 120 -6.37 -6.50 -24.13
CA ASN A 120 -6.74 -6.87 -25.50
C ASN A 120 -8.00 -6.12 -25.97
N LYS A 121 -8.14 -5.95 -27.29
CA LYS A 121 -9.33 -5.38 -27.94
C LYS A 121 -10.51 -6.37 -27.89
N LEU A 122 -10.98 -6.71 -26.69
CA LEU A 122 -12.17 -7.55 -26.50
C LEU A 122 -13.44 -6.69 -26.68
N ARG A 123 -14.54 -7.31 -27.12
CA ARG A 123 -15.86 -6.66 -27.10
C ARG A 123 -16.35 -6.57 -25.65
N GLY A 124 -16.85 -5.39 -25.25
CA GLY A 124 -17.38 -5.19 -23.89
C GLY A 124 -16.32 -4.89 -22.80
N VAL A 125 -15.07 -4.59 -23.18
CA VAL A 125 -13.98 -4.28 -22.22
C VAL A 125 -14.35 -3.21 -21.20
N ALA A 126 -15.10 -2.17 -21.61
CA ALA A 126 -15.56 -1.13 -20.70
C ALA A 126 -16.44 -1.69 -19.57
N PHE A 127 -17.36 -2.61 -19.88
CA PHE A 127 -18.22 -3.26 -18.88
C PHE A 127 -17.38 -4.08 -17.90
N PHE A 128 -16.47 -4.91 -18.38
CA PHE A 128 -15.62 -5.73 -17.51
C PHE A 128 -14.68 -4.90 -16.63
N ARG A 129 -14.12 -3.80 -17.15
CA ARG A 129 -13.30 -2.86 -16.36
C ARG A 129 -14.13 -2.23 -15.24
N THR A 130 -15.34 -1.77 -15.55
CA THR A 130 -16.26 -1.18 -14.56
C THR A 130 -16.68 -2.21 -13.51
N ALA A 131 -17.05 -3.43 -13.94
CA ALA A 131 -17.46 -4.50 -13.04
C ALA A 131 -16.33 -4.92 -12.09
N ALA A 132 -15.08 -5.01 -12.57
CA ALA A 132 -13.94 -5.36 -11.73
C ALA A 132 -13.57 -4.22 -10.77
N PHE A 133 -13.77 -2.95 -11.16
CA PHE A 133 -13.47 -1.78 -10.33
C PHE A 133 -14.58 -1.44 -9.31
N PHE A 134 -15.83 -1.83 -9.58
CA PHE A 134 -17.00 -1.55 -8.75
C PHE A 134 -16.84 -1.91 -7.25
N PRO A 135 -16.23 -3.05 -6.88
CA PRO A 135 -16.01 -3.39 -5.48
C PRO A 135 -15.22 -2.33 -4.70
N TYR A 136 -14.22 -1.72 -5.33
CA TYR A 136 -13.31 -0.78 -4.68
C TYR A 136 -14.02 0.50 -4.20
N ILE A 137 -15.01 0.97 -4.96
CA ILE A 137 -15.78 2.19 -4.65
C ILE A 137 -17.00 1.94 -3.74
N THR A 138 -17.27 0.67 -3.41
CA THR A 138 -18.40 0.28 -2.57
C THR A 138 -18.05 0.43 -1.08
N SER A 139 -19.05 0.76 -0.26
CA SER A 139 -18.90 0.84 1.21
C SER A 139 -18.41 -0.49 1.79
N ILE A 140 -17.38 -0.42 2.64
CA ILE A 140 -16.81 -1.60 3.32
C ILE A 140 -17.88 -2.32 4.15
N VAL A 141 -18.79 -1.57 4.80
CA VAL A 141 -19.87 -2.15 5.59
C VAL A 141 -20.83 -2.96 4.70
N ALA A 142 -21.18 -2.44 3.53
CA ALA A 142 -22.04 -3.16 2.59
C ALA A 142 -21.38 -4.42 2.06
N ILE A 143 -20.07 -4.34 1.73
CA ILE A 143 -19.27 -5.51 1.34
C ILE A 143 -19.29 -6.56 2.45
N ALA A 144 -19.01 -6.17 3.69
CA ALA A 144 -18.98 -7.08 4.82
C ALA A 144 -20.32 -7.77 5.07
N LEU A 145 -21.45 -7.05 4.97
CA LEU A 145 -22.79 -7.62 5.13
C LEU A 145 -23.12 -8.66 4.03
N VAL A 146 -22.82 -8.33 2.77
CA VAL A 146 -23.06 -9.26 1.66
C VAL A 146 -22.18 -10.51 1.80
N TRP A 147 -20.89 -10.34 2.11
CA TRP A 147 -20.00 -11.48 2.27
C TRP A 147 -20.31 -12.32 3.51
N ASN A 148 -20.79 -11.72 4.61
CA ASN A 148 -21.33 -12.46 5.75
C ASN A 148 -22.47 -13.40 5.31
N LEU A 149 -23.39 -12.92 4.47
CA LEU A 149 -24.47 -13.75 3.92
C LEU A 149 -23.93 -14.85 3.02
N LEU A 150 -23.01 -14.52 2.11
CA LEU A 150 -22.42 -15.47 1.16
C LEU A 150 -21.65 -16.59 1.85
N PHE A 151 -20.94 -16.26 2.93
CA PHE A 151 -20.14 -17.17 3.74
C PHE A 151 -20.89 -17.79 4.92
N SER A 152 -22.20 -17.57 5.02
CA SER A 152 -23.03 -18.21 6.05
C SER A 152 -22.86 -19.74 6.00
N PRO A 153 -22.57 -20.40 7.13
CA PRO A 153 -22.35 -21.84 7.16
C PRO A 153 -23.61 -22.64 6.79
N ASP A 154 -24.77 -22.13 7.22
CA ASP A 154 -26.05 -22.83 7.13
C ASP A 154 -26.72 -22.62 5.77
N PHE A 155 -26.80 -21.38 5.29
CA PHE A 155 -27.55 -20.98 4.09
C PHE A 155 -26.73 -20.17 3.08
N GLY A 156 -25.40 -20.16 3.22
CA GLY A 156 -24.52 -19.43 2.32
C GLY A 156 -24.43 -20.13 0.95
N PRO A 157 -24.71 -19.43 -0.17
CA PRO A 157 -24.65 -20.02 -1.51
C PRO A 157 -23.24 -20.52 -1.87
N ILE A 158 -22.18 -19.99 -1.25
CA ILE A 158 -20.82 -20.50 -1.46
C ILE A 158 -20.71 -21.92 -0.91
N ASN A 159 -21.17 -22.16 0.31
CA ASN A 159 -21.11 -23.49 0.92
C ASN A 159 -22.07 -24.47 0.27
N GLU A 160 -23.24 -24.02 -0.19
CA GLU A 160 -24.13 -24.84 -1.02
C GLU A 160 -23.45 -25.27 -2.32
N GLY A 161 -22.79 -24.34 -3.02
CA GLY A 161 -22.02 -24.65 -4.24
C GLY A 161 -20.89 -25.65 -3.98
N LEU A 162 -20.16 -25.53 -2.87
CA LEU A 162 -19.12 -26.48 -2.48
C LEU A 162 -19.69 -27.88 -2.20
N ARG A 163 -20.84 -27.97 -1.53
CA ARG A 163 -21.53 -29.24 -1.29
C ARG A 163 -21.98 -29.90 -2.59
N LEU A 164 -22.44 -29.12 -3.56
CA LEU A 164 -22.85 -29.64 -4.89
C LEU A 164 -21.70 -30.27 -5.68
N ILE A 165 -20.47 -29.77 -5.51
CA ILE A 165 -19.28 -30.35 -6.17
C ILE A 165 -18.60 -31.46 -5.34
N GLY A 166 -19.24 -31.92 -4.27
CA GLY A 166 -18.80 -33.06 -3.47
C GLY A 166 -17.95 -32.74 -2.24
N ILE A 167 -17.95 -31.48 -1.75
CA ILE A 167 -17.31 -31.13 -0.47
C ILE A 167 -18.32 -31.31 0.67
N ASP A 168 -18.22 -32.44 1.38
CA ASP A 168 -19.16 -32.80 2.47
C ASP A 168 -19.10 -31.84 3.66
N ASN A 169 -17.91 -31.34 3.99
CA ASN A 169 -17.69 -30.42 5.12
C ASN A 169 -17.06 -29.11 4.59
N PRO A 170 -17.88 -28.16 4.11
CA PRO A 170 -17.36 -26.90 3.60
C PRO A 170 -16.69 -26.07 4.70
N PRO A 171 -15.75 -25.17 4.35
CA PRO A 171 -15.08 -24.31 5.32
C PRO A 171 -16.05 -23.48 6.17
N GLY A 172 -15.76 -23.40 7.47
CA GLY A 172 -16.40 -22.43 8.38
C GLY A 172 -15.82 -21.04 8.17
N TRP A 173 -16.06 -20.44 7.01
CA TRP A 173 -15.37 -19.24 6.51
C TRP A 173 -15.19 -18.13 7.53
N LEU A 174 -16.20 -17.82 8.35
CA LEU A 174 -16.13 -16.75 9.37
C LEU A 174 -16.25 -17.29 10.81
N THR A 175 -16.52 -18.59 10.96
CA THR A 175 -16.77 -19.24 12.26
C THR A 175 -15.62 -20.15 12.72
N SER A 176 -14.65 -20.44 11.84
CA SER A 176 -13.46 -21.23 12.14
C SER A 176 -12.23 -20.34 12.33
N THR A 177 -11.40 -20.66 13.33
CA THR A 177 -10.11 -20.01 13.55
C THR A 177 -9.14 -20.21 12.40
N GLU A 178 -9.31 -21.27 11.61
CA GLU A 178 -8.44 -21.59 10.47
C GLU A 178 -8.84 -20.82 9.21
N TRP A 179 -10.15 -20.64 8.99
CA TRP A 179 -10.69 -20.11 7.72
C TRP A 179 -11.06 -18.63 7.76
N ALA A 180 -11.24 -18.04 8.94
CA ALA A 180 -11.59 -16.63 9.09
C ALA A 180 -10.60 -15.68 8.42
N MET A 181 -9.29 -15.86 8.63
CA MET A 181 -8.29 -15.00 8.01
C MET A 181 -8.19 -15.21 6.48
N PRO A 182 -8.16 -16.46 5.96
CA PRO A 182 -8.29 -16.70 4.52
C PRO A 182 -9.53 -16.05 3.89
N ALA A 183 -10.69 -16.11 4.54
CA ALA A 183 -11.91 -15.45 4.06
C ALA A 183 -11.72 -13.92 3.94
N VAL A 184 -11.13 -13.29 4.95
CA VAL A 184 -10.81 -11.85 4.93
C VAL A 184 -9.85 -11.53 3.77
N VAL A 185 -8.83 -12.36 3.53
CA VAL A 185 -7.89 -12.20 2.40
C VAL A 185 -8.60 -12.28 1.05
N ILE A 186 -9.52 -13.24 0.88
CA ILE A 186 -10.29 -13.40 -0.36
C ILE A 186 -11.12 -12.15 -0.63
N ILE A 187 -11.85 -11.65 0.37
CA ILE A 187 -12.70 -10.46 0.25
C ILE A 187 -11.85 -9.22 -0.05
N SER A 188 -10.72 -9.06 0.65
CA SER A 188 -9.80 -7.94 0.45
C SER A 188 -9.23 -7.95 -0.98
N THR A 189 -8.78 -9.11 -1.45
CA THR A 189 -8.27 -9.28 -2.82
C THR A 189 -9.34 -8.94 -3.84
N TRP A 190 -10.55 -9.48 -3.69
CA TRP A 190 -11.67 -9.21 -4.59
C TRP A 190 -12.04 -7.72 -4.63
N ARG A 191 -11.98 -7.04 -3.48
CA ARG A 191 -12.25 -5.61 -3.39
C ARG A 191 -11.18 -4.79 -4.10
N ASP A 192 -9.92 -5.11 -3.86
CA ASP A 192 -8.79 -4.28 -4.25
C ASP A 192 -8.30 -4.57 -5.67
N MET A 193 -8.56 -5.77 -6.21
CA MET A 193 -8.03 -6.19 -7.52
C MET A 193 -8.38 -5.24 -8.66
N GLY A 194 -9.58 -4.65 -8.63
CA GLY A 194 -10.04 -3.73 -9.68
C GLY A 194 -9.23 -2.45 -9.73
N TYR A 195 -8.89 -1.88 -8.57
CA TYR A 195 -8.11 -0.65 -8.49
C TYR A 195 -6.69 -0.88 -9.04
N TYR A 196 -6.02 -1.93 -8.59
CA TYR A 196 -4.66 -2.25 -9.04
C TYR A 196 -4.62 -2.76 -10.48
N MET A 197 -5.67 -3.42 -10.96
CA MET A 197 -5.84 -3.78 -12.38
C MET A 197 -5.80 -2.53 -13.26
N VAL A 198 -6.50 -1.45 -12.89
CA VAL A 198 -6.50 -0.20 -13.68
C VAL A 198 -5.11 0.42 -13.74
N LEU A 199 -4.35 0.38 -12.63
CA LEU A 199 -2.96 0.84 -12.62
C LEU A 199 -2.05 0.02 -13.53
N PHE A 200 -2.16 -1.32 -13.47
CA PHE A 200 -1.40 -2.20 -14.36
C PHE A 200 -1.78 -2.03 -15.82
N LEU A 201 -3.07 -1.84 -16.10
CA LEU A 201 -3.57 -1.61 -17.45
C LEU A 201 -3.05 -0.30 -18.03
N ALA A 202 -3.05 0.79 -17.25
CA ALA A 202 -2.47 2.06 -17.68
C ALA A 202 -0.97 1.90 -17.99
N ALA A 203 -0.24 1.17 -17.15
CA ALA A 203 1.18 0.89 -17.39
C ALA A 203 1.41 0.01 -18.63
N LEU A 204 0.60 -1.02 -18.85
CA LEU A 204 0.65 -1.87 -20.04
C LEU A 204 0.48 -1.07 -21.34
N GLN A 205 -0.34 -0.02 -21.32
CA GLN A 205 -0.57 0.85 -22.47
C GLN A 205 0.62 1.77 -22.78
N THR A 206 1.55 1.95 -21.84
CA THR A 206 2.78 2.74 -22.06
C THR A 206 3.91 1.91 -22.66
N VAL A 207 3.77 0.58 -22.75
CA VAL A 207 4.79 -0.30 -23.33
C VAL A 207 4.85 -0.08 -24.85
N PRO A 208 6.00 0.33 -25.42
CA PRO A 208 6.12 0.57 -26.85
C PRO A 208 5.85 -0.72 -27.65
N PRO A 209 4.96 -0.68 -28.66
CA PRO A 209 4.61 -1.87 -29.44
C PRO A 209 5.82 -2.44 -30.21
N GLU A 210 6.81 -1.60 -30.54
CA GLU A 210 8.02 -1.98 -31.28
C GLU A 210 8.85 -3.03 -30.52
N LEU A 211 8.87 -2.98 -29.18
CA LEU A 211 9.56 -4.00 -28.37
C LEU A 211 8.91 -5.38 -28.53
N HIS A 212 7.60 -5.43 -28.66
CA HIS A 212 6.87 -6.68 -28.87
C HIS A 212 7.02 -7.22 -30.30
N GLU A 213 7.19 -6.33 -31.28
CA GLU A 213 7.46 -6.67 -32.67
C GLU A 213 8.89 -7.18 -32.86
N ALA A 214 9.88 -6.49 -32.30
CA ALA A 214 11.29 -6.90 -32.31
C ALA A 214 11.46 -8.30 -31.70
N ALA A 215 10.89 -8.53 -30.50
CA ALA A 215 10.95 -9.84 -29.87
C ALA A 215 10.26 -10.94 -30.71
N ARG A 216 9.21 -10.61 -31.47
CA ARG A 216 8.55 -11.56 -32.37
C ARG A 216 9.44 -11.90 -33.59
N VAL A 217 10.17 -10.92 -34.12
CA VAL A 217 11.16 -11.15 -35.20
C VAL A 217 12.29 -12.05 -34.71
N ASP A 218 12.71 -11.91 -33.45
CA ASP A 218 13.70 -12.77 -32.79
C ASP A 218 13.17 -14.17 -32.41
N GLY A 219 11.94 -14.51 -32.80
CA GLY A 219 11.32 -15.81 -32.57
C GLY A 219 10.77 -16.02 -31.15
N ALA A 220 10.65 -14.96 -30.34
CA ALA A 220 10.14 -15.08 -28.97
C ALA A 220 8.64 -15.42 -28.94
N ASN A 221 8.30 -16.49 -28.22
CA ASN A 221 6.91 -16.87 -27.98
C ASN A 221 6.20 -15.92 -26.99
N ALA A 222 4.90 -16.09 -26.77
CA ALA A 222 4.12 -15.20 -25.90
C ALA A 222 4.62 -15.17 -24.44
N TRP A 223 5.05 -16.32 -23.92
CA TRP A 223 5.57 -16.43 -22.55
C TRP A 223 6.92 -15.72 -22.41
N GLN A 224 7.82 -15.91 -23.38
CA GLN A 224 9.10 -15.22 -23.44
C GLN A 224 8.92 -13.70 -23.54
N ARG A 225 7.97 -13.22 -24.36
CA ARG A 225 7.66 -11.79 -24.46
C ARG A 225 7.08 -11.22 -23.16
N PHE A 226 6.24 -11.99 -22.45
CA PHE A 226 5.74 -11.56 -21.14
C PHE A 226 6.88 -11.37 -20.13
N TRP A 227 7.75 -12.36 -19.96
CA TRP A 227 8.83 -12.31 -18.97
C TRP A 227 9.98 -11.36 -19.33
N ASN A 228 10.29 -11.22 -20.62
CA ASN A 228 11.46 -10.47 -21.06
C ASN A 228 11.15 -9.07 -21.58
N VAL A 229 9.89 -8.76 -21.92
CA VAL A 229 9.48 -7.44 -22.42
C VAL A 229 8.46 -6.80 -21.50
N THR A 230 7.30 -7.43 -21.31
CA THR A 230 6.18 -6.84 -20.55
C THR A 230 6.53 -6.63 -19.08
N LEU A 231 6.93 -7.69 -18.38
CA LEU A 231 7.18 -7.64 -16.94
C LEU A 231 8.33 -6.69 -16.56
N PRO A 232 9.45 -6.62 -17.31
CA PRO A 232 10.48 -5.61 -17.09
C PRO A 232 9.98 -4.17 -17.27
N CYS A 233 9.18 -3.89 -18.30
CA CYS A 233 8.60 -2.56 -18.51
C CYS A 233 7.61 -2.17 -17.41
N LEU A 234 6.92 -3.15 -16.79
CA LEU A 234 6.00 -2.93 -15.69
C LEU A 234 6.69 -2.76 -14.33
N ARG A 235 8.02 -2.92 -14.21
CA ARG A 235 8.73 -2.87 -12.92
C ARG A 235 8.41 -1.63 -12.06
N PRO A 236 8.39 -0.39 -12.59
CA PRO A 236 8.07 0.79 -11.78
C PRO A 236 6.66 0.72 -11.18
N THR A 237 5.69 0.25 -11.98
CA THR A 237 4.30 0.06 -11.54
C THR A 237 4.16 -1.09 -10.56
N MET A 238 4.84 -2.22 -10.79
CA MET A 238 4.89 -3.36 -9.87
C MET A 238 5.44 -2.92 -8.50
N PHE A 239 6.51 -2.13 -8.49
CA PHE A 239 7.08 -1.58 -7.27
C PHE A 239 6.07 -0.68 -6.54
N PHE A 240 5.48 0.28 -7.25
CA PHE A 240 4.46 1.17 -6.69
C PHE A 240 3.26 0.42 -6.10
N VAL A 241 2.70 -0.53 -6.85
CA VAL A 241 1.57 -1.36 -6.42
C VAL A 241 1.94 -2.20 -5.19
N THR A 242 3.13 -2.80 -5.17
CA THR A 242 3.60 -3.61 -4.04
C THR A 242 3.73 -2.76 -2.77
N VAL A 243 4.30 -1.56 -2.86
CA VAL A 243 4.44 -0.64 -1.72
C VAL A 243 3.06 -0.22 -1.21
N MET A 244 2.16 0.18 -2.11
CA MET A 244 0.79 0.58 -1.73
C MET A 244 0.02 -0.57 -1.08
N LEU A 245 0.08 -1.78 -1.64
CA LEU A 245 -0.54 -2.97 -1.07
C LEU A 245 0.04 -3.29 0.31
N THR A 246 1.35 -3.14 0.48
CA THR A 246 2.02 -3.40 1.77
C THR A 246 1.53 -2.45 2.85
N ILE A 247 1.54 -1.15 2.57
CA ILE A 247 1.08 -0.13 3.52
C ILE A 247 -0.39 -0.34 3.88
N ASN A 248 -1.24 -0.61 2.89
CA ASN A 248 -2.66 -0.87 3.14
C ASN A 248 -2.89 -2.18 3.90
N SER A 249 -2.10 -3.23 3.62
CA SER A 249 -2.26 -4.52 4.29
C SER A 249 -1.87 -4.48 5.76
N PHE A 250 -0.82 -3.73 6.12
CA PHE A 250 -0.46 -3.52 7.53
C PHE A 250 -1.46 -2.65 8.28
N LYS A 251 -2.20 -1.79 7.56
CA LYS A 251 -3.21 -0.89 8.13
C LYS A 251 -4.64 -1.42 8.03
N ILE A 252 -4.85 -2.66 7.57
CA ILE A 252 -6.19 -3.23 7.43
C ILE A 252 -6.91 -3.16 8.77
N PHE A 253 -8.12 -2.61 8.82
CA PHE A 253 -8.87 -2.46 10.07
C PHE A 253 -10.36 -2.57 9.82
N ASP A 254 -10.89 -1.69 8.97
CA ASP A 254 -12.33 -1.53 8.75
C ASP A 254 -13.03 -2.85 8.38
N LEU A 255 -12.45 -3.60 7.45
CA LEU A 255 -13.04 -4.87 7.02
C LEU A 255 -13.05 -5.90 8.16
N ILE A 256 -11.96 -6.03 8.91
CA ILE A 256 -11.86 -6.99 10.02
C ILE A 256 -12.82 -6.61 11.14
N LEU A 257 -12.89 -5.31 11.47
CA LEU A 257 -13.79 -4.81 12.51
C LEU A 257 -15.24 -5.18 12.18
N VAL A 258 -15.70 -4.95 10.95
CA VAL A 258 -17.10 -5.14 10.58
C VAL A 258 -17.44 -6.59 10.23
N LEU A 259 -16.49 -7.34 9.65
CA LEU A 259 -16.75 -8.69 9.16
C LEU A 259 -16.61 -9.74 10.26
N THR A 260 -15.59 -9.63 11.11
CA THR A 260 -15.23 -10.69 12.06
C THR A 260 -15.08 -10.20 13.50
N GLU A 261 -15.00 -8.89 13.72
CA GLU A 261 -14.65 -8.29 15.01
C GLU A 261 -13.36 -8.91 15.59
N GLY A 262 -12.42 -9.32 14.74
CA GLY A 262 -11.15 -9.95 15.15
C GLY A 262 -11.22 -11.42 15.54
N GLY A 263 -12.40 -12.06 15.42
CA GLY A 263 -12.66 -13.45 15.78
C GLY A 263 -12.63 -14.46 14.63
N PRO A 264 -13.00 -15.74 14.92
CA PRO A 264 -13.31 -16.29 16.25
C PRO A 264 -12.08 -16.32 17.20
N GLY A 265 -12.30 -16.07 18.49
CA GLY A 265 -11.21 -15.87 19.46
C GLY A 265 -10.42 -14.61 19.15
N GLN A 266 -9.20 -14.77 18.61
CA GLN A 266 -8.35 -13.68 18.10
C GLN A 266 -7.78 -14.00 16.70
N SER A 267 -8.34 -14.97 15.98
CA SER A 267 -7.76 -15.48 14.72
C SER A 267 -7.66 -14.46 13.59
N THR A 268 -8.46 -13.38 13.65
CA THR A 268 -8.40 -12.28 12.67
C THR A 268 -7.97 -10.95 13.28
N THR A 269 -7.64 -10.93 14.57
CA THR A 269 -7.18 -9.70 15.23
C THR A 269 -5.85 -9.27 14.63
N VAL A 270 -5.76 -8.03 14.16
CA VAL A 270 -4.55 -7.42 13.57
C VAL A 270 -4.04 -6.24 14.41
N ILE A 271 -2.82 -5.76 14.17
CA ILE A 271 -2.18 -4.72 15.00
C ILE A 271 -3.04 -3.44 15.06
N SER A 272 -3.59 -3.00 13.94
CA SER A 272 -4.48 -1.84 13.84
C SER A 272 -5.72 -1.97 14.74
N GLN A 273 -6.32 -3.16 14.78
CA GLN A 273 -7.47 -3.45 15.63
C GLN A 273 -7.06 -3.52 17.10
N PHE A 274 -5.91 -4.12 17.41
CA PHE A 274 -5.33 -4.12 18.75
C PHE A 274 -5.10 -2.69 19.27
N ILE A 275 -4.54 -1.81 18.43
CA ILE A 275 -4.36 -0.38 18.75
C ILE A 275 -5.70 0.27 19.05
N TYR A 276 -6.73 0.02 18.22
CA TYR A 276 -8.04 0.58 18.42
C TYR A 276 -8.66 0.15 19.76
N ARG A 277 -8.65 -1.16 20.05
CA ARG A 277 -9.16 -1.71 21.31
C ARG A 277 -8.44 -1.13 22.53
N LYS A 278 -7.10 -1.18 22.54
CA LYS A 278 -6.31 -0.65 23.66
C LYS A 278 -6.49 0.86 23.85
N GLY A 279 -6.50 1.62 22.76
CA GLY A 279 -6.57 3.07 22.83
C GLY A 279 -7.96 3.60 23.16
N PHE A 280 -8.98 3.12 22.45
CA PHE A 280 -10.31 3.71 22.46
C PHE A 280 -11.34 2.93 23.30
N GLU A 281 -11.21 1.62 23.42
CA GLU A 281 -12.14 0.82 24.24
C GLU A 281 -11.62 0.67 25.68
N GLU A 282 -10.33 0.36 25.83
CA GLU A 282 -9.69 0.16 27.14
C GLU A 282 -9.06 1.43 27.73
N ASN A 283 -9.03 2.53 26.96
CA ASN A 283 -8.47 3.84 27.38
C ASN A 283 -6.97 3.82 27.76
N GLU A 284 -6.19 2.85 27.28
CA GLU A 284 -4.74 2.75 27.46
C GLU A 284 -3.98 3.45 26.31
N PHE A 285 -4.11 4.77 26.19
CA PHE A 285 -3.52 5.55 25.10
C PHE A 285 -2.00 5.44 25.00
N GLY A 286 -1.30 5.42 26.14
CA GLY A 286 0.15 5.25 26.16
C GLY A 286 0.58 3.89 25.58
N TYR A 287 -0.12 2.82 25.98
CA TYR A 287 0.16 1.46 25.50
C TYR A 287 -0.21 1.28 24.02
N ALA A 288 -1.37 1.79 23.60
CA ALA A 288 -1.79 1.79 22.19
C ALA A 288 -0.84 2.61 21.30
N SER A 289 -0.28 3.70 21.83
CA SER A 289 0.74 4.49 21.13
C SER A 289 2.03 3.70 20.94
N ALA A 290 2.46 2.89 21.93
CA ALA A 290 3.60 2.00 21.76
C ALA A 290 3.37 0.96 20.66
N ALA A 291 2.19 0.35 20.60
CA ALA A 291 1.82 -0.55 19.50
C ALA A 291 1.79 0.16 18.13
N SER A 292 1.33 1.41 18.09
CA SER A 292 1.34 2.25 16.89
C SER A 292 2.76 2.58 16.41
N VAL A 293 3.69 2.82 17.34
CA VAL A 293 5.12 3.01 17.02
C VAL A 293 5.70 1.74 16.38
N VAL A 294 5.39 0.55 16.92
CA VAL A 294 5.85 -0.72 16.32
C VAL A 294 5.28 -0.90 14.91
N LEU A 295 3.98 -0.62 14.71
CA LEU A 295 3.36 -0.68 13.37
C LEU A 295 4.01 0.30 12.39
N PHE A 296 4.31 1.52 12.83
CA PHE A 296 4.99 2.54 12.03
C PHE A 296 6.37 2.07 11.57
N PHE A 297 7.19 1.54 12.48
CA PHE A 297 8.51 1.02 12.13
C PHE A 297 8.42 -0.23 11.26
N LEU A 298 7.44 -1.11 11.49
CA LEU A 298 7.18 -2.26 10.61
C LEU A 298 6.94 -1.80 9.17
N CYS A 299 6.07 -0.80 8.97
CA CYS A 299 5.81 -0.23 7.65
C CYS A 299 7.10 0.33 7.02
N ILE A 300 7.84 1.16 7.75
CA ILE A 300 9.08 1.79 7.25
C ILE A 300 10.13 0.75 6.88
N VAL A 301 10.39 -0.23 7.75
CA VAL A 301 11.42 -1.25 7.53
C VAL A 301 11.10 -2.04 6.26
N VAL A 302 9.85 -2.47 6.09
CA VAL A 302 9.44 -3.24 4.90
C VAL A 302 9.51 -2.37 3.65
N THR A 303 9.06 -1.12 3.69
CA THR A 303 9.16 -0.20 2.54
C THR A 303 10.62 0.10 2.17
N ILE A 304 11.51 0.28 3.15
CA ILE A 304 12.96 0.45 2.90
C ILE A 304 13.54 -0.79 2.24
N ILE A 305 13.22 -1.99 2.75
CA ILE A 305 13.67 -3.26 2.15
C ILE A 305 13.20 -3.36 0.70
N GLN A 306 11.93 -3.04 0.43
CA GLN A 306 11.38 -3.03 -0.93
C GLN A 306 12.15 -2.04 -1.83
N PHE A 307 12.42 -0.83 -1.35
CA PHE A 307 13.13 0.20 -2.12
C PHE A 307 14.58 -0.20 -2.41
N LEU A 308 15.29 -0.75 -1.42
CA LEU A 308 16.66 -1.25 -1.58
C LEU A 308 16.73 -2.41 -2.58
N TRP A 309 15.75 -3.31 -2.56
CA TRP A 309 15.68 -4.40 -3.53
C TRP A 309 15.40 -3.88 -4.95
N ASN A 310 14.51 -2.90 -5.11
CA ASN A 310 14.23 -2.31 -6.42
C ASN A 310 15.48 -1.63 -7.00
N LYS A 311 16.18 -0.81 -6.21
CA LYS A 311 17.39 -0.10 -6.65
C LYS A 311 18.53 -1.03 -7.10
N ARG A 312 18.68 -2.21 -6.48
CA ARG A 312 19.68 -3.21 -6.88
C ARG A 312 19.44 -3.84 -8.26
N LYS A 313 18.23 -3.75 -8.81
CA LYS A 313 17.88 -4.28 -10.13
C LYS A 313 17.99 -3.26 -11.26
N ASP A 314 18.13 -1.98 -10.92
CA ASP A 314 18.31 -0.87 -11.86
C ASP A 314 19.79 -0.56 -12.14
N ASN A 315 20.71 -1.12 -11.33
CA ASN A 315 22.17 -1.11 -11.51
C ASN A 315 22.66 -2.45 -12.06
#